data_AF-A0A8S3ABD3-F1
#
_entry.id   AF-A0A8S3ABD3-F1
#
_cell.length_a   1.000
_cell.length_b   1.000
_cell.length_c   1.000
_cell.angle_alpha   90.00
_cell.angle_beta   90.00
_cell.angle_gamma   90.00
#
_symmetry.space_group_name_H-M   'P 1'
#
loop_
_entity.id
_entity.type
_entity.pdbx_description
1 polymer ?
#
loop_
_entity_poly.entity_id
_entity_poly.type
_entity_poly.pdbx_seq_one_letter_code
_entity_poly.pdbx_strand_id
1 'polypeptide(L)' 'MVEATPKRVFANAHAYHINSISLNSDQETFLSADDLRINLWHTEVTDQSF' A
#
# COMPACT_ATOMS: atom_id res chain seq x y z
N MET A 1 2.61 -18.67 -16.96
CA MET A 1 1.85 -17.79 -16.06
C MET A 1 2.86 -17.23 -15.07
N VAL A 2 3.13 -15.92 -15.10
CA VAL A 2 4.06 -15.29 -14.14
C VAL A 2 3.20 -14.73 -13.03
N GLU A 3 3.26 -15.35 -11.86
CA GLU A 3 2.63 -14.80 -10.66
C GLU A 3 3.62 -13.85 -9.99
N ALA A 4 3.15 -12.65 -9.67
CA ALA A 4 3.95 -11.68 -8.94
C ALA A 4 4.19 -12.21 -7.52
N THR A 5 5.44 -12.50 -7.17
CA THR A 5 5.81 -12.89 -5.81
C THR A 5 6.21 -11.65 -5.01
N PRO A 6 5.54 -11.34 -3.89
CA PRO A 6 5.87 -10.17 -3.09
C PRO A 6 7.27 -10.34 -2.45
N LYS A 7 8.14 -9.35 -2.62
CA LYS A 7 9.50 -9.34 -2.02
C LYS A 7 9.47 -9.09 -0.51
N ARG A 8 8.43 -8.41 -0.02
CA ARG A 8 8.20 -8.10 1.39
C ARG A 8 6.70 -7.98 1.61
N VAL A 9 6.22 -8.47 2.75
CA VAL A 9 4.83 -8.32 3.18
C VAL A 9 4.84 -7.47 4.43
N PHE A 10 4.01 -6.44 4.44
CA PHE A 10 3.88 -5.50 5.56
C PHE A 10 2.64 -5.84 6.38
N ALA A 11 2.62 -5.43 7.65
CA ALA A 11 1.43 -5.60 8.47
C ALA A 11 0.26 -4.83 7.84
N ASN A 12 -0.90 -5.48 7.71
CA ASN A 12 -2.13 -4.97 7.08
C ASN A 12 -2.04 -4.64 5.57
N ALA A 13 -1.06 -5.22 4.85
CA ALA A 13 -0.96 -5.04 3.40
C ALA A 13 -2.20 -5.53 2.63
N HIS A 14 -2.38 -4.99 1.42
CA HIS A 14 -3.43 -5.39 0.48
C HIS A 14 -3.34 -6.89 0.15
N ALA A 15 -4.50 -7.55 0.12
CA ALA A 15 -4.62 -8.95 -0.26
C ALA A 15 -4.84 -9.13 -1.78
N TYR A 16 -5.21 -8.05 -2.47
CA TYR A 16 -5.49 -8.01 -3.90
C TYR A 16 -4.56 -7.04 -4.63
N HIS A 17 -4.70 -6.97 -5.96
CA HIS A 17 -3.91 -6.06 -6.78
C HIS A 17 -4.25 -4.60 -6.45
N ILE A 18 -3.21 -3.82 -6.15
CA ILE A 18 -3.33 -2.37 -6.02
C ILE A 18 -3.65 -1.81 -7.41
N ASN A 19 -4.78 -1.14 -7.52
CA ASN A 19 -5.26 -0.54 -8.76
C ASN A 19 -5.02 0.98 -8.81
N SER A 20 -4.76 1.61 -7.66
CA SER A 20 -4.52 3.06 -7.55
C SER A 20 -3.63 3.42 -6.37
N ILE A 21 -2.82 4.48 -6.55
CA ILE A 21 -1.95 5.07 -5.53
C ILE A 21 -2.02 6.60 -5.67
N SER A 22 -2.13 7.32 -4.56
CA SER A 22 -2.14 8.79 -4.52
C SER A 22 -1.33 9.33 -3.35
N LEU A 23 -0.55 10.39 -3.59
CA LEU A 23 0.15 11.15 -2.55
C LEU A 23 -0.81 12.15 -1.88
N ASN A 24 -0.63 12.40 -0.59
CA ASN A 24 -1.28 13.49 0.11
C ASN A 24 -0.47 14.79 -0.03
N SER A 25 -1.12 15.94 0.17
CA SER A 25 -0.49 17.25 0.01
C SER A 25 0.54 17.59 1.10
N ASP A 26 0.52 16.83 2.20
CA ASP A 26 1.49 16.94 3.29
C ASP A 26 2.89 16.42 2.90
N GLN A 27 3.02 15.67 1.80
CA GLN A 27 4.25 15.00 1.35
C GLN A 27 4.82 13.97 2.33
N GLU A 28 4.07 13.65 3.39
CA GLU A 28 4.45 12.70 4.44
C GLU A 28 3.67 11.40 4.31
N THR A 29 2.48 11.45 3.71
CA THR A 29 1.61 10.28 3.59
C THR A 29 1.14 10.00 2.16
N PHE A 30 0.75 8.76 1.93
CA PHE A 30 0.13 8.34 0.67
C PHE A 30 -0.93 7.27 0.92
N LEU A 31 -1.86 7.15 -0.03
CA LEU A 31 -2.94 6.17 -0.04
C LEU A 31 -2.68 5.13 -1.13
N SER A 32 -3.01 3.88 -0.83
CA SER A 32 -3.14 2.82 -1.83
C SER A 32 -4.53 2.18 -1.77
N ALA A 33 -5.08 1.81 -2.91
CA ALA A 33 -6.38 1.16 -3.01
C ALA A 33 -6.29 -0.16 -3.79
N ASP A 34 -6.97 -1.17 -3.29
CA ASP A 34 -7.32 -2.39 -4.02
C ASP A 34 -8.85 -2.49 -4.15
N ASP A 35 -9.35 -3.63 -4.61
CA ASP A 35 -10.78 -3.83 -4.86
C ASP A 35 -11.65 -3.84 -3.59
N LEU A 36 -11.07 -4.00 -2.39
CA LEU A 36 -11.80 -4.15 -1.13
C LEU A 36 -11.37 -3.19 -0.01
N ARG A 37 -10.21 -2.55 -0.10
CA ARG A 37 -9.60 -1.76 0.98
C ARG A 37 -8.82 -0.57 0.44
N ILE A 38 -8.72 0.43 1.31
CA ILE A 38 -7.82 1.57 1.15
C ILE A 38 -6.91 1.58 2.38
N ASN A 39 -5.61 1.72 2.16
CA ASN A 39 -4.60 1.81 3.22
C ASN A 39 -3.96 3.19 3.21
N LEU A 40 -3.67 3.73 4.40
CA LEU A 40 -2.84 4.92 4.57
C LEU A 40 -1.42 4.53 5.00
N TRP A 41 -0.44 5.17 4.37
CA TRP A 41 0.98 4.93 4.61
C TRP A 41 1.70 6.22 4.95
N HIS A 42 2.71 6.12 5.81
CA HIS A 42 3.65 7.21 6.09
C HIS A 42 4.97 6.91 5.40
N THR A 43 5.56 7.87 4.70
CA THR A 43 6.75 7.66 3.86
C THR A 43 7.98 7.21 4.66
N GLU A 44 8.09 7.65 5.90
CA GLU A 44 9.17 7.25 6.82
C GLU A 44 8.92 5.94 7.57
N VAL A 45 7.69 5.41 7.56
CA VAL A 45 7.33 4.16 8.25
C VAL A 45 7.17 3.05 7.22
N THR A 46 8.10 2.09 7.21
CA THR A 46 8.20 1.09 6.13
C THR A 46 7.77 -0.30 6.52
N ASP A 47 7.11 -0.50 7.66
CA ASP A 47 6.74 -1.83 8.15
C ASP A 47 5.24 -2.04 8.38
N GLN A 48 4.42 -0.98 8.31
CA GLN A 48 2.98 -1.03 8.56
C GLN A 48 2.18 0.00 7.76
N SER A 49 0.89 -0.31 7.55
CA SER A 49 -0.15 0.64 7.11
C SER A 49 -1.25 0.80 8.15
N PHE A 50 -1.95 1.94 8.07
CA PHE A 50 -3.05 2.35 8.95
C PHE A 50 -4.41 2.21 8.27
#